data_AF-A0A1C0SJA9-F1
#
_entry.id   AF-A0A1C0SJA9-F1
#
_cell.length_a   1.000
_cell.length_b   1.000
_cell.length_c   1.000
_cell.angle_alpha   90.00
_cell.angle_beta   90.00
_cell.angle_gamma   90.00
#
_symmetry.space_group_name_H-M   'P 1'
#
loop_
_entity.id
_entity.type
_entity.pdbx_description
1 polymer ?
#
loop_
_entity_poly.entity_id
_entity_poly.type
_entity_poly.pdbx_seq_one_letter_code
_entity_poly.pdbx_strand_id
1 'polypeptide(L)' 'MPKLVRFLIWHMSSGFVLGALTAMAIAVLYPHALGHRDAIDPLALVLQIFAFGASFALGSLGTALMGKID' A
#
# COMPACT_ATOMS: atom_id res chain seq x y z
N MET A 1 2.26 -25.45 7.80
CA MET A 1 1.53 -24.36 7.12
C MET A 1 1.31 -23.06 7.91
N PRO A 2 1.25 -22.98 9.28
CA PRO A 2 0.95 -21.71 9.95
C PRO A 2 2.06 -20.65 9.86
N LYS A 3 3.33 -21.06 9.73
CA LYS A 3 4.47 -20.14 9.58
C LYS A 3 4.44 -19.35 8.26
N LEU A 4 3.95 -19.97 7.18
CA LEU A 4 3.89 -19.34 5.85
C LEU A 4 2.77 -18.28 5.80
N VAL A 5 1.60 -18.61 6.35
CA VAL A 5 0.47 -17.67 6.45
C VAL A 5 0.84 -16.46 7.31
N ARG A 6 1.50 -16.69 8.45
CA ARG A 6 2.00 -15.59 9.29
C ARG A 6 3.00 -14.70 8.56
N PHE A 7 3.92 -15.30 7.79
CA PHE A 7 4.87 -14.56 6.96
C PHE A 7 4.18 -13.71 5.90
N LEU A 8 3.20 -14.29 5.19
CA LEU A 8 2.44 -13.61 4.15
C LEU A 8 1.65 -12.43 4.72
N ILE A 9 0.90 -12.65 5.80
CA ILE A 9 0.13 -11.59 6.48
C ILE A 9 1.07 -10.47 6.93
N TRP A 10 2.21 -10.80 7.54
CA TRP A 10 3.14 -9.79 8.03
C TRP A 10 3.63 -8.85 6.92
N HIS A 11 4.09 -9.40 5.79
CA HIS A 11 4.64 -8.59 4.69
C HIS A 11 3.56 -7.87 3.89
N MET A 12 2.41 -8.51 3.69
CA MET A 12 1.28 -7.85 3.05
C MET A 12 0.77 -6.68 3.89
N SER A 13 0.63 -6.85 5.21
CA SER A 13 0.21 -5.78 6.11
C SER A 13 1.25 -4.65 6.18
N SER A 14 2.56 -4.96 6.28
CA SER A 14 3.59 -3.94 6.32
C SER A 14 3.66 -3.13 5.02
N GLY A 15 3.62 -3.80 3.87
CA GLY A 15 3.59 -3.13 2.58
C GLY A 15 2.30 -2.32 2.39
N PHE A 16 1.15 -2.87 2.77
CA PHE A 16 -0.12 -2.15 2.68
C PHE A 16 -0.11 -0.86 3.51
N VAL A 17 0.38 -0.91 4.75
CA VAL A 17 0.48 0.27 5.62
C VAL A 17 1.40 1.33 5.00
N LEU A 18 2.55 0.93 4.43
CA LEU A 18 3.44 1.85 3.73
C LEU A 18 2.77 2.51 2.51
N GLY A 19 2.07 1.73 1.69
CA GLY A 19 1.33 2.27 0.54
C GLY A 19 0.20 3.22 0.97
N ALA A 20 -0.55 2.86 2.00
CA ALA A 20 -1.62 3.70 2.54
C ALA A 20 -1.10 5.03 3.10
N LEU A 21 0.00 5.00 3.86
CA LEU A 21 0.68 6.20 4.35
C LEU A 21 1.20 7.07 3.21
N THR A 22 1.72 6.45 2.15
CA THR A 22 2.18 7.15 0.95
C THR A 22 1.02 7.87 0.25
N ALA A 23 -0.10 7.19 0.04
CA ALA A 23 -1.29 7.81 -0.56
C ALA A 23 -1.84 8.96 0.30
N MET A 24 -1.88 8.81 1.63
CA MET A 24 -2.29 9.89 2.55
C MET A 24 -1.32 11.08 2.50
N ALA A 25 -0.01 10.83 2.46
CA ALA A 25 0.98 11.89 2.34
C ALA A 25 0.81 12.68 1.04
N ILE A 26 0.57 12.00 -0.09
CA ILE A 26 0.31 12.66 -1.37
C ILE A 26 -1.02 13.43 -1.32
N ALA A 27 -2.07 12.88 -0.73
CA ALA A 27 -3.36 13.55 -0.61
C ALA A 27 -3.29 14.85 0.20
N VAL A 28 -2.44 14.91 1.23
CA VAL A 28 -2.24 16.11 2.06
C VAL A 28 -1.32 17.13 1.40
N LEU A 29 -0.19 16.68 0.82
CA LEU A 29 0.86 17.56 0.30
C LEU A 29 0.61 18.01 -1.14
N TYR A 30 0.06 17.12 -1.97
CA TYR A 30 -0.12 17.32 -3.42
C TYR A 30 -1.46 16.71 -3.90
N PRO A 31 -2.61 17.18 -3.39
CA PRO A 31 -3.92 16.61 -3.73
C PRO A 31 -4.22 16.61 -5.24
N HIS A 32 -3.70 17.60 -5.96
CA HIS A 32 -3.83 17.71 -7.42
C HIS A 32 -3.15 16.56 -8.18
N ALA A 33 -2.09 15.95 -7.63
CA ALA A 33 -1.42 14.80 -8.23
C ALA A 33 -2.29 13.54 -8.19
N LEU A 34 -3.25 13.48 -7.26
CA LEU A 34 -4.26 12.44 -7.16
C LEU A 34 -5.56 12.82 -7.89
N GLY A 35 -5.59 13.93 -8.62
CA GLY A 35 -6.78 14.38 -9.35
C GLY A 35 -7.83 15.09 -8.49
N HIS A 36 -7.55 15.35 -7.20
CA HIS A 36 -8.42 16.15 -6.33
C HIS A 36 -8.16 17.64 -6.58
N ARG A 37 -9.08 18.32 -7.28
CA ARG A 37 -8.92 19.73 -7.69
C ARG A 37 -9.54 20.72 -6.71
N ASP A 38 -10.82 20.55 -6.37
CA ASP A 38 -11.57 21.48 -5.52
C ASP A 38 -11.84 20.91 -4.12
N ALA A 39 -12.07 19.60 -4.04
CA ALA A 39 -12.27 18.88 -2.79
C ALA A 39 -11.73 17.46 -2.93
N ILE A 40 -11.44 16.83 -1.79
CA ILE A 40 -11.09 15.41 -1.74
C ILE A 40 -12.37 14.61 -1.93
N ASP A 41 -12.45 13.86 -3.03
CA ASP A 41 -13.50 12.85 -3.19
C ASP A 41 -13.17 11.64 -2.30
N PRO A 42 -14.02 11.31 -1.31
CA PRO A 42 -13.73 10.26 -0.35
C PRO A 42 -13.68 8.87 -0.99
N LEU A 43 -14.48 8.59 -2.02
CA LEU A 43 -14.45 7.31 -2.72
C LEU A 43 -13.17 7.17 -3.54
N ALA A 44 -12.80 8.22 -4.27
CA ALA A 44 -11.55 8.22 -5.03
C ALA A 44 -10.33 8.11 -4.11
N LEU A 45 -10.33 8.79 -2.95
CA LEU A 45 -9.27 8.67 -1.96
C LEU A 45 -9.16 7.23 -1.42
N VAL A 46 -10.27 6.58 -1.07
CA VAL A 46 -10.25 5.19 -0.58
C VAL A 46 -9.71 4.24 -1.65
N LEU A 47 -10.12 4.41 -2.91
CA LEU A 47 -9.61 3.60 -4.02
C LEU A 47 -8.12 3.82 -4.26
N GLN A 48 -7.63 5.05 -4.12
CA GLN A 48 -6.22 5.40 -4.26
C GLN A 48 -5.39 4.81 -3.11
N ILE A 49 -5.87 4.91 -1.86
CA ILE A 49 -5.24 4.28 -0.70
C ILE A 49 -5.15 2.76 -0.90
N PHE A 50 -6.22 2.13 -1.38
CA PHE A 50 -6.22 0.71 -1.68
C PHE A 50 -5.24 0.36 -2.79
N ALA A 51 -5.19 1.13 -3.88
CA ALA A 51 -4.29 0.90 -5.01
C ALA A 51 -2.81 0.97 -4.57
N PHE A 52 -2.42 2.03 -3.87
CA PHE A 52 -1.06 2.15 -3.34
C PHE A 52 -0.75 1.05 -2.32
N GLY A 53 -1.68 0.79 -1.39
CA GLY A 53 -1.54 -0.26 -0.39
C GLY A 53 -1.32 -1.63 -1.02
N ALA A 54 -2.13 -2.00 -2.02
CA ALA A 54 -2.02 -3.29 -2.70
C ALA A 54 -0.69 -3.43 -3.46
N SER A 55 -0.25 -2.39 -4.19
CA SER A 55 1.04 -2.40 -4.89
C SER A 55 2.22 -2.58 -3.94
N PHE A 56 2.24 -1.87 -2.82
CA PHE A 56 3.32 -1.98 -1.84
C PHE A 56 3.26 -3.30 -1.05
N ALA A 57 2.07 -3.82 -0.75
CA ALA A 57 1.88 -5.14 -0.13
C ALA A 57 2.52 -6.25 -0.98
N LEU A 58 2.25 -6.24 -2.28
CA LEU A 58 2.82 -7.20 -3.23
C LEU A 58 4.34 -7.00 -3.38
N GLY A 59 4.81 -5.75 -3.47
CA GLY A 59 6.24 -5.44 -3.52
C GLY A 59 6.99 -5.95 -2.28
N SER A 60 6.47 -5.65 -1.09
CA SER A 60 7.05 -6.08 0.19
C SER A 60 7.11 -7.61 0.30
N LEU A 61 6.04 -8.30 -0.07
CA LEU A 61 6.01 -9.76 -0.10
C LEU A 61 7.00 -10.32 -1.12
N GLY A 62 7.07 -9.75 -2.33
CA GLY A 62 7.99 -10.17 -3.38
C GLY A 62 9.45 -10.08 -2.95
N THR A 63 9.86 -8.95 -2.36
CA THR A 63 11.22 -8.77 -1.83
C THR A 63 11.53 -9.76 -0.71
N ALA A 64 10.58 -10.00 0.20
CA ALA A 64 10.77 -10.92 1.30
C ALA A 64 10.85 -12.40 0.85
N LEU A 65 10.12 -12.76 -0.21
CA LEU A 65 10.22 -14.09 -0.83
C LEU A 65 11.58 -14.28 -1.50
N MET A 66 12.09 -13.25 -2.18
CA MET A 66 13.41 -13.31 -2.82
C MET A 66 14.52 -13.64 -1.80
N GLY A 67 14.53 -12.97 -0.65
CA GLY A 67 15.50 -13.23 0.42
C GLY A 67 15.31 -14.54 1.20
N LYS A 68 14.34 -15.38 0.81
CA LYS A 68 14.03 -16.69 1.41
C LYS A 68 14.31 -17.87 0.47
N ILE A 69 14.61 -17.58 -0.80
CA ILE A 69 14.84 -18.58 -1.86
C ILE A 69 16.35 -18.83 -2.08
N ASP A 70 17.22 -17.98 -1.52
CA ASP A 70 18.65 -18.26 -1.31
C ASP A 70 18.90 -19.11 -0.06
#